data_AF-A0A7J6SPD5-F1
#
_entry.id   AF-A0A7J6SPD5-F1
#
_cell.length_a   1.000
_cell.length_b   1.000
_cell.length_c   1.000
_cell.angle_alpha   90.00
_cell.angle_beta   90.00
_cell.angle_gamma   90.00
#
_symmetry.space_group_name_H-M   'P 1'
#
loop_
_entity.id
_entity.type
_entity.pdbx_description
1 polymer ?
#
loop_
_entity_poly.entity_id
_entity_poly.type
_entity_poly.pdbx_seq_one_letter_code
_entity_poly.pdbx_strand_id
1 'polypeptide(L)'
;MAEQRPGQIPGNLIFTIKQTSDQRFMRENGYDLRTATQIPLKEALLGFDRSMAHLDGHQVRLVKQPGEVCQPFEVMKIPGEGMPHKVEGGGHSDYGDLYVKMNVKFPESLTDAQREAIDKLFPAEETQ
;
A
#
# COMPACT_ATOMS: atom_id res chain seq x y z
N MET A 1 -10.62 -20.32 -38.02
CA MET A 1 -10.21 -19.36 -39.07
C MET A 1 -11.43 -18.51 -39.38
N ALA A 2 -11.31 -17.20 -39.21
CA ALA A 2 -12.40 -16.24 -39.38
C ALA A 2 -12.44 -15.77 -40.84
N GLU A 3 -13.16 -16.49 -41.71
CA GLU A 3 -13.42 -16.06 -43.08
C GLU A 3 -14.79 -15.37 -43.15
N GLN A 4 -14.79 -14.08 -43.52
CA GLN A 4 -16.01 -13.30 -43.71
C GLN A 4 -16.64 -13.63 -45.07
N ARG A 5 -17.95 -13.93 -45.10
CA ARG A 5 -18.71 -14.20 -46.33
C ARG A 5 -19.73 -13.07 -46.61
N PRO A 6 -19.99 -12.69 -47.87
CA PRO A 6 -20.95 -11.65 -48.21
C PRO A 6 -22.38 -12.05 -47.79
N GLY A 7 -23.07 -11.19 -47.04
CA GLY A 7 -24.45 -11.41 -46.55
C GLY A 7 -24.57 -11.86 -45.09
N GLN A 8 -23.46 -12.07 -44.38
CA GLN A 8 -23.44 -12.47 -42.98
C GLN A 8 -22.89 -11.33 -42.10
N ILE A 9 -23.59 -11.00 -41.00
CA ILE A 9 -23.14 -10.01 -40.03
C ILE A 9 -21.82 -10.51 -39.44
N PRO A 10 -20.73 -9.72 -39.48
CA PRO A 10 -19.46 -10.13 -38.90
C PRO A 10 -19.62 -10.40 -37.39
N GLY A 11 -18.94 -11.45 -36.91
CA GLY A 11 -18.98 -11.84 -35.50
C GLY A 11 -18.29 -10.80 -34.60
N ASN A 12 -18.65 -10.82 -33.32
CA ASN A 12 -18.06 -9.93 -32.32
C ASN A 12 -16.67 -10.43 -31.91
N LEU A 13 -15.69 -9.52 -31.88
CA LEU A 13 -14.40 -9.76 -31.26
C LEU A 13 -14.43 -9.21 -29.83
N ILE A 14 -14.47 -10.10 -28.84
CA ILE A 14 -14.52 -9.73 -27.42
C ILE A 14 -13.11 -9.84 -26.84
N PHE A 15 -12.55 -8.72 -26.42
CA PHE A 15 -11.31 -8.69 -25.65
C PHE A 15 -11.63 -8.68 -24.16
N THR A 16 -11.16 -9.70 -23.44
CA THR A 16 -11.22 -9.73 -21.98
C THR A 16 -9.86 -9.30 -21.43
N ILE A 17 -9.82 -8.12 -20.83
CA ILE A 17 -8.62 -7.63 -20.14
C ILE A 17 -8.53 -8.36 -18.80
N LYS A 18 -7.41 -9.00 -18.53
CA LYS A 18 -7.10 -9.61 -17.23
C LYS A 18 -6.01 -8.81 -16.53
N GLN A 19 -6.19 -8.56 -15.25
CA GLN A 19 -5.18 -7.93 -14.42
C GLN A 19 -4.08 -8.95 -14.09
N THR A 20 -2.83 -8.59 -14.34
CA THR A 20 -1.68 -9.35 -13.86
C THR A 20 -1.41 -9.00 -12.40
N SER A 21 -1.04 -9.99 -11.59
CA SER A 21 -0.61 -9.76 -10.20
C SER A 21 0.74 -9.03 -10.17
N ASP A 22 0.80 -7.86 -9.54
CA ASP A 22 2.06 -7.24 -9.12
C ASP A 22 2.39 -7.71 -7.70
N GLN A 23 3.69 -7.87 -7.40
CA GLN A 23 4.15 -8.25 -6.06
C GLN A 23 4.09 -7.08 -5.07
N ARG A 24 4.13 -5.84 -5.55
CA ARG A 24 4.20 -4.63 -4.71
C ARG A 24 2.85 -3.96 -4.50
N PHE A 25 1.98 -3.98 -5.51
CA PHE A 25 0.68 -3.32 -5.45
C PHE A 25 -0.43 -4.29 -5.80
N MET A 26 -1.47 -4.29 -4.97
CA MET A 26 -2.69 -5.06 -5.18
C MET A 26 -3.84 -4.09 -5.39
N ARG A 27 -4.57 -4.23 -6.49
CA ARG A 27 -5.77 -3.44 -6.73
C ARG A 27 -6.92 -3.97 -5.87
N GLU A 28 -7.59 -3.07 -5.16
CA GLU A 28 -8.76 -3.35 -4.34
C GLU A 28 -9.93 -2.47 -4.81
N ASN A 29 -11.16 -2.99 -4.74
CA ASN A 29 -12.40 -2.26 -5.10
C ASN A 29 -12.40 -1.58 -6.49
N GLY A 30 -11.55 -2.05 -7.40
CA GLY A 30 -11.46 -1.51 -8.76
C GLY A 30 -10.75 -0.15 -8.88
N TYR A 31 -10.52 0.62 -7.83
CA TYR A 31 -9.83 1.91 -7.93
C TYR A 31 -8.78 2.12 -6.85
N ASP A 32 -8.89 1.43 -5.72
CA ASP A 32 -7.94 1.57 -4.64
C ASP A 32 -6.73 0.66 -4.86
N LEU A 33 -5.61 1.05 -4.26
CA LEU A 33 -4.38 0.27 -4.23
C LEU A 33 -4.05 -0.11 -2.80
N ARG A 34 -3.55 -1.33 -2.62
CA ARG A 34 -2.98 -1.82 -1.38
C ARG A 34 -1.52 -2.19 -1.59
N THR A 35 -0.70 -1.82 -0.63
CA THR A 35 0.70 -2.26 -0.57
C THR A 35 1.11 -2.51 0.88
N ALA A 36 2.20 -3.23 1.08
CA ALA A 36 2.74 -3.54 2.39
C ALA A 36 4.20 -3.08 2.45
N THR A 37 4.53 -2.31 3.49
CA THR A 37 5.89 -1.84 3.74
C THR A 37 6.36 -2.33 5.10
N GLN A 38 7.64 -2.68 5.20
CA GLN A 38 8.27 -3.07 6.46
C GLN A 38 9.00 -1.88 7.09
N ILE A 39 8.74 -1.64 8.38
CA ILE A 39 9.42 -0.61 9.17
C ILE A 39 10.06 -1.26 10.41
N PRO A 40 11.26 -0.82 10.83
CA PRO A 40 11.87 -1.33 12.06
C PRO A 40 11.13 -0.82 13.30
N LEU A 41 11.16 -1.59 14.40
CA LEU A 41 10.51 -1.22 15.67
C LEU A 41 10.88 0.20 16.15
N LYS A 42 12.15 0.61 15.98
CA LYS A 42 12.60 1.96 16.34
C LYS A 42 11.80 3.06 15.64
N GLU A 43 11.57 2.91 14.34
CA GLU A 43 10.82 3.87 13.53
C GLU A 43 9.33 3.80 13.84
N ALA A 44 8.81 2.61 14.13
CA ALA A 44 7.44 2.45 14.57
C ALA A 44 7.15 3.19 15.89
N LEU A 45 8.13 3.28 16.80
CA LEU A 45 7.96 3.95 18.11
C LEU A 45 8.29 5.45 18.07
N LEU A 46 9.29 5.86 17.29
CA LEU A 46 9.80 7.24 17.30
C LEU A 46 9.22 8.10 16.18
N GLY A 47 8.43 7.53 15.27
CA GLY A 47 8.02 8.17 14.03
C GLY A 47 9.06 7.97 12.92
N PHE A 48 8.62 8.23 11.69
CA PHE A 48 9.46 8.04 10.50
C PHE A 48 9.03 8.95 9.36
N ASP A 49 9.99 9.19 8.46
CA ASP A 49 9.80 9.90 7.21
C ASP A 49 10.50 9.11 6.11
N ARG A 50 9.72 8.39 5.31
CA ARG A 50 10.22 7.54 4.22
C ARG A 50 9.52 7.88 2.92
N SER A 51 10.22 7.70 1.81
CA SER A 51 9.62 7.75 0.48
C SER A 51 9.50 6.33 -0.10
N MET A 52 8.42 6.09 -0.82
CA MET A 52 8.17 4.85 -1.55
C MET A 52 7.88 5.18 -3.00
N ALA A 53 8.44 4.40 -3.92
CA ALA A 53 8.16 4.55 -5.35
C ALA A 53 6.76 4.00 -5.68
N HIS A 54 5.94 4.85 -6.30
CA HIS A 54 4.63 4.50 -6.81
C HIS A 54 4.70 3.76 -8.16
N LEU A 55 3.57 3.31 -8.70
CA LEU A 55 3.46 2.56 -9.96
C LEU A 55 3.95 3.34 -11.20
N ASP A 56 3.77 4.66 -11.20
CA ASP A 56 4.21 5.61 -12.21
C ASP A 56 5.63 6.17 -11.94
N GLY A 57 6.27 5.72 -10.85
CA GLY A 57 7.65 6.04 -10.51
C GLY A 57 7.84 7.32 -9.70
N HIS A 58 6.78 8.09 -9.41
CA HIS A 58 6.90 9.21 -8.48
C HIS A 58 7.06 8.71 -7.03
N GLN A 59 7.51 9.60 -6.14
CA GLN A 59 7.77 9.26 -4.74
C GLN A 59 6.60 9.66 -3.86
N VAL A 60 5.97 8.68 -3.22
CA VAL A 60 4.94 8.89 -2.20
C VAL A 60 5.62 8.95 -0.83
N ARG A 61 5.35 10.00 -0.05
CA ARG A 61 5.95 10.20 1.27
C ARG A 61 5.07 9.60 2.36
N LEU A 62 5.64 8.67 3.12
CA LEU A 62 5.06 8.05 4.30
C LEU A 62 5.62 8.73 5.54
N VAL A 63 4.78 9.49 6.24
CA VAL A 63 5.20 10.27 7.41
C VAL A 63 4.35 9.92 8.62
N LYS A 64 5.02 9.60 9.73
CA LYS A 64 4.47 9.60 11.09
C LYS A 64 5.26 10.59 11.91
N GLN A 65 4.58 11.48 12.64
CA GLN A 65 5.26 12.54 13.37
C GLN A 65 6.07 11.96 14.55
N PRO A 66 7.15 12.64 14.98
CA PRO A 66 7.87 12.23 16.18
C PRO A 66 6.96 12.13 17.40
N GLY A 67 6.93 10.97 18.04
CA GLY A 67 6.04 10.67 19.17
C GLY A 67 4.72 10.01 18.79
N GLU A 68 4.38 9.89 17.50
CA GLU A 68 3.28 9.05 17.04
C GLU A 68 3.76 7.61 16.89
N VAL A 69 3.09 6.69 17.60
CA VAL A 69 3.37 5.27 17.50
C VAL A 69 2.62 4.69 16.29
N CYS A 70 3.32 3.89 15.49
CA CYS A 70 2.72 3.08 14.44
C CYS A 70 2.48 1.66 14.96
N GLN A 71 1.22 1.21 14.91
CA GLN A 71 0.84 -0.11 15.38
C GLN A 71 1.23 -1.19 14.36
N PRO A 72 1.57 -2.41 14.83
CA PRO A 72 1.73 -3.56 13.93
C PRO A 72 0.48 -3.77 13.09
N PHE A 73 0.65 -3.88 11.77
CA PHE A 73 -0.42 -4.06 10.79
C PHE A 73 -1.36 -2.86 10.61
N GLU A 74 -1.02 -1.69 11.17
CA GLU A 74 -1.74 -0.45 10.89
C GLU A 74 -1.78 -0.17 9.39
N VAL A 75 -2.91 0.34 8.92
CA VAL A 75 -3.10 0.71 7.51
C VAL A 75 -3.12 2.23 7.42
N MET A 76 -2.10 2.79 6.78
CA MET A 76 -2.02 4.21 6.47
C MET A 76 -2.73 4.47 5.13
N LYS A 77 -3.69 5.40 5.12
CA LYS A 77 -4.39 5.84 3.92
C LYS A 77 -3.68 7.06 3.32
N ILE A 78 -3.43 7.03 2.02
CA ILE A 78 -2.85 8.13 1.25
C ILE A 78 -3.85 8.49 0.14
N PRO A 79 -4.55 9.61 0.28
CA PRO A 79 -5.62 9.95 -0.64
C PRO A 79 -5.08 10.34 -2.02
N GLY A 80 -5.75 9.91 -3.07
CA GLY A 80 -5.42 10.28 -4.46
C GLY A 80 -4.25 9.51 -5.09
N GLU A 81 -3.67 8.53 -4.39
CA GLU A 81 -2.57 7.69 -4.86
C GLU A 81 -3.04 6.30 -5.36
N GLY A 82 -4.33 6.17 -5.68
CA GLY A 82 -4.89 4.94 -6.23
C GLY A 82 -4.81 4.85 -7.76
N MET A 83 -5.62 3.96 -8.32
CA MET A 83 -5.80 3.85 -9.76
C MET A 83 -6.71 5.00 -10.28
N PRO A 84 -6.48 5.49 -11.50
CA PRO A 84 -7.31 6.53 -12.08
C PRO A 84 -8.73 6.04 -12.33
N HIS A 85 -9.72 6.88 -12.03
CA HIS A 85 -11.10 6.65 -12.44
C HIS A 85 -11.22 6.85 -13.96
N LYS A 86 -11.91 5.92 -14.62
CA LYS A 86 -12.14 5.99 -16.06
C LYS A 86 -13.39 6.85 -16.29
N VAL A 87 -13.20 8.08 -16.77
CA VAL A 87 -14.32 8.96 -17.11
C VAL A 87 -14.80 8.64 -18.53
N GLU A 88 -16.12 8.66 -18.75
CA GLU A 88 -16.67 8.58 -20.12
C GLU A 88 -16.13 9.77 -20.93
N GLY A 89 -15.34 9.47 -21.98
CA GLY A 89 -14.66 10.49 -22.79
C GLY A 89 -13.13 10.37 -22.83
N GLY A 90 -12.52 9.43 -22.10
CA GLY A 90 -11.10 9.09 -22.24
C GLY A 90 -10.13 9.91 -21.39
N GLY A 91 -10.64 10.74 -20.47
CA GLY A 91 -9.84 11.44 -19.44
C GLY A 91 -9.84 10.75 -18.08
N HIS A 92 -8.99 11.25 -17.17
CA HIS A 92 -8.93 10.88 -15.75
C HIS A 92 -9.11 12.16 -14.93
N SER A 93 -10.23 12.30 -14.21
CA SER A 93 -10.49 13.45 -13.34
C SER A 93 -10.06 13.21 -11.90
N ASP A 94 -10.13 11.94 -11.47
CA ASP A 94 -9.96 11.55 -10.07
C ASP A 94 -9.17 10.24 -9.97
N TYR A 95 -8.52 10.05 -8.82
CA TYR A 95 -7.76 8.86 -8.47
C TYR A 95 -8.36 8.24 -7.21
N GLY A 96 -8.29 6.90 -7.11
CA GLY A 96 -8.63 6.20 -5.87
C GLY A 96 -7.61 6.47 -4.76
N ASP A 97 -7.66 5.67 -3.71
CA ASP A 97 -6.76 5.82 -2.56
C ASP A 97 -5.71 4.71 -2.48
N LEU A 98 -4.55 5.01 -1.89
CA LEU A 98 -3.51 4.03 -1.56
C LEU A 98 -3.56 3.68 -0.07
N TYR A 99 -3.63 2.39 0.22
CA TYR A 99 -3.62 1.82 1.56
C TYR A 99 -2.30 1.08 1.79
N VAL A 100 -1.46 1.63 2.67
CA VAL A 100 -0.15 1.05 3.00
C VAL A 100 -0.23 0.36 4.34
N LYS A 101 -0.11 -0.98 4.32
CA LYS A 101 -0.03 -1.80 5.53
C LYS A 101 1.38 -1.77 6.11
N MET A 102 1.50 -1.38 7.37
CA MET A 102 2.77 -1.29 8.09
C MET A 102 3.08 -2.60 8.80
N ASN A 103 4.14 -3.27 8.37
CA ASN A 103 4.66 -4.46 9.01
C ASN A 103 5.85 -4.07 9.89
N VAL A 104 5.66 -4.10 11.21
CA VAL A 104 6.73 -3.77 12.16
C VAL A 104 7.69 -4.96 12.28
N LYS A 105 8.96 -4.75 11.96
CA LYS A 105 10.03 -5.72 12.12
C LYS A 105 10.67 -5.57 13.50
N PHE A 106 10.48 -6.59 14.34
CA PHE A 106 11.13 -6.70 15.64
C PHE A 106 12.59 -7.15 15.49
N PRO A 107 13.50 -6.69 16.37
CA PRO A 107 14.86 -7.21 16.43
C PRO A 107 14.84 -8.67 16.94
N GLU A 108 15.80 -9.48 16.50
CA GLU A 108 15.90 -10.90 16.90
C GLU A 108 16.32 -11.07 18.37
N SER A 109 17.13 -10.14 18.88
CA SER A 109 17.59 -10.12 20.27
C SER A 109 17.85 -8.68 20.71
N LEU A 110 17.86 -8.48 22.03
CA LEU A 110 18.20 -7.21 22.67
C LEU A 110 19.40 -7.43 23.59
N THR A 111 20.29 -6.43 23.65
CA THR A 111 21.38 -6.40 24.62
C THR A 111 20.85 -6.11 26.02
N ASP A 112 21.59 -6.50 27.07
CA ASP A 112 21.19 -6.25 28.46
C ASP A 112 20.93 -4.75 28.73
N ALA A 113 21.78 -3.88 28.17
CA ALA A 113 21.62 -2.43 28.26
C ALA A 113 20.31 -1.94 27.60
N GLN A 114 19.93 -2.51 26.45
CA GLN A 114 18.67 -2.16 25.78
C GLN A 114 17.46 -2.68 26.56
N ARG A 115 17.55 -3.89 27.13
CA ARG A 115 16.48 -4.46 27.94
C ARG A 115 16.22 -3.62 29.19
N GLU A 116 17.27 -3.25 29.93
CA GLU A 116 17.12 -2.36 31.10
C GLU A 116 16.58 -0.98 30.72
N ALA A 117 16.99 -0.43 29.57
CA ALA A 117 16.49 0.85 29.11
C ALA A 117 14.99 0.78 28.78
N ILE A 118 14.54 -0.28 28.11
CA ILE A 118 13.12 -0.47 27.77
C ILE A 118 12.29 -0.66 29.04
N ASP A 119 12.76 -1.48 29.99
CA ASP A 119 12.08 -1.74 31.27
C ASP A 119 11.90 -0.46 32.12
N LYS A 120 12.84 0.48 32.05
CA LYS A 120 12.75 1.78 32.74
C LYS A 120 11.87 2.80 32.01
N LEU A 121 11.82 2.75 30.67
CA LEU A 121 11.17 3.78 29.85
C LEU A 121 9.70 3.47 29.56
N PHE A 122 9.33 2.20 29.48
CA PHE A 122 7.96 1.78 29.23
C PHE A 122 7.34 1.29 30.55
N PRO A 123 6.16 1.78 30.94
CA PRO A 123 5.47 1.25 32.10
C PRO A 123 5.13 -0.23 31.86
N ALA A 124 5.24 -1.07 32.90
CA ALA A 124 4.71 -2.42 32.85
C ALA A 124 3.21 -2.32 32.55
N GLU A 125 2.77 -2.88 31.42
CA GLU A 125 1.36 -2.86 31.06
C GLU A 125 0.54 -3.51 32.18
N GLU A 126 -0.38 -2.76 32.77
CA GLU A 126 -1.47 -3.33 33.55
C GLU A 126 -2.36 -4.08 32.55
N THR A 127 -2.22 -5.41 32.53
CA THR A 127 -3.15 -6.30 31.83
C THR A 127 -4.57 -6.00 32.29
N GLN A 128 -5.39 -5.42 31.40
CA GLN A 128 -6.85 -5.44 31.50
C GLN A 128 -7.42 -6.61 30.71
#